data_AF-A0A653IEK4-F1
#
_entry.id   AF-A0A653IEK4-F1
#
_cell.length_a   1.000
_cell.length_b   1.000
_cell.length_c   1.000
_cell.angle_alpha   90.00
_cell.angle_beta   90.00
_cell.angle_gamma   90.00
#
_symmetry.space_group_name_H-M   'P 1'
#
loop_
_entity.id
_entity.type
_entity.pdbx_description
1 polymer ?
#
loop_
_entity_poly.entity_id
_entity_poly.type
_entity_poly.pdbx_seq_one_letter_code
_entity_poly.pdbx_strand_id
1 'polypeptide(L)'
;MNQIAAVLNGLKQKIDHGSTFIQRRSNEIGQAKFNLPEPVTAESLAAFEAEFNQKLPGEYQTFLELHDGADLFILDDGLGLVLHSVDQVIEATNEAIEYELIHEDFDHYWVIGEINEGYLLINREFAKTEDTPYMYWVFHELSTEEADPIGQNFGTFLEYSIISQGEMFWEFKDFIIQTDDYFVEETTEEKVSHPVTIWFVDAVRVEIEYPVSKNGSSFTISMYVGKFEQEKLAMRYNEGRGFEKVIQSVRDHLSYEQYHFSSIQVFQTEHSFWANEDSSGDPLVRNEKPQREGYRYDGFRAFADQLPRPLPGWE
;
A
#
# COMPACT_ATOMS: atom_id res chain seq x y z
N MET A 1 12.98 16.00 16.56
CA MET A 1 12.14 14.80 16.39
C MET A 1 13.07 13.73 15.85
N ASN A 2 13.10 12.54 16.44
CA ASN A 2 14.01 11.47 16.03
C ASN A 2 13.67 11.01 14.60
N GLN A 3 14.66 10.93 13.69
CA GLN A 3 14.46 10.56 12.28
C GLN A 3 13.79 9.20 12.16
N ILE A 4 14.27 8.20 12.92
CA ILE A 4 13.71 6.85 12.94
C ILE A 4 12.22 6.86 13.29
N ALA A 5 11.86 7.59 14.34
CA ALA A 5 10.46 7.70 14.77
C ALA A 5 9.59 8.40 13.71
N ALA A 6 10.12 9.41 13.01
CA ALA A 6 9.39 10.09 11.94
C ALA A 6 9.13 9.15 10.74
N VAL A 7 10.15 8.40 10.32
CA VAL A 7 10.07 7.42 9.23
C VAL A 7 9.06 6.32 9.55
N LEU A 8 9.13 5.74 10.76
CA LEU A 8 8.20 4.70 11.20
C LEU A 8 6.76 5.21 11.34
N ASN A 9 6.56 6.46 11.78
CA ASN A 9 5.24 7.07 11.82
C ASN A 9 4.64 7.24 10.42
N GLY A 10 5.47 7.60 9.43
CA GLY A 10 5.04 7.64 8.03
C GLY A 10 4.60 6.27 7.52
N LEU A 11 5.37 5.22 7.85
CA LEU A 11 5.01 3.84 7.52
C LEU A 11 3.69 3.42 8.19
N LYS A 12 3.51 3.69 9.49
CA LYS A 12 2.27 3.39 10.22
C LYS A 12 1.05 4.06 9.58
N GLN A 13 1.16 5.34 9.22
CA GLN A 13 0.09 6.04 8.51
C GLN A 13 -0.24 5.36 7.17
N LYS A 14 0.78 4.97 6.39
CA LYS A 14 0.59 4.25 5.12
C LYS A 14 -0.18 2.93 5.34
N ILE A 15 0.18 2.18 6.38
CA ILE A 15 -0.49 0.92 6.76
C ILE A 15 -1.95 1.18 7.18
N ASP A 16 -2.18 2.16 8.06
CA ASP A 16 -3.51 2.51 8.57
C ASP A 16 -4.46 2.99 7.45
N HIS A 17 -3.91 3.63 6.42
CA HIS A 17 -4.63 4.03 5.21
C HIS A 17 -4.86 2.88 4.21
N GLY A 18 -4.52 1.64 4.55
CA GLY A 18 -4.71 0.46 3.69
C GLY A 18 -3.78 0.44 2.45
N SER A 19 -2.73 1.27 2.43
CA SER A 19 -1.78 1.38 1.32
C SER A 19 -0.68 0.31 1.40
N THR A 20 -1.10 -0.95 1.55
CA THR A 20 -0.23 -2.13 1.76
C THR A 20 -0.15 -3.04 0.54
N PHE A 21 -0.82 -2.71 -0.56
CA PHE A 21 -0.57 -3.36 -1.85
C PHE A 21 0.70 -2.76 -2.46
N ILE A 22 1.70 -3.59 -2.76
CA ILE A 22 3.02 -3.18 -3.23
C ILE A 22 3.37 -3.81 -4.57
N GLN A 23 4.34 -3.20 -5.26
CA GLN A 23 4.94 -3.72 -6.48
C GLN A 23 6.47 -3.69 -6.35
N ARG A 24 7.09 -4.82 -6.62
CA ARG A 24 8.53 -5.06 -6.64
C ARG A 24 9.06 -5.22 -8.07
N ARG A 25 10.38 -5.45 -8.19
CA ARG A 25 11.03 -5.77 -9.48
C ARG A 25 10.35 -7.00 -10.11
N SER A 26 10.48 -7.15 -11.43
CA SER A 26 9.90 -8.27 -12.19
C SER A 26 8.37 -8.40 -12.10
N ASN A 27 7.67 -7.32 -11.71
CA ASN A 27 6.22 -7.29 -11.55
C ASN A 27 5.67 -8.25 -10.49
N GLU A 28 6.48 -8.51 -9.45
CA GLU A 28 6.01 -9.14 -8.22
C GLU A 28 5.09 -8.16 -7.49
N ILE A 29 3.80 -8.50 -7.42
CA ILE A 29 2.77 -7.68 -6.80
C ILE A 29 2.06 -8.46 -5.73
N GLY A 30 1.69 -7.79 -4.65
CA GLY A 30 0.98 -8.47 -3.57
C GLY A 30 0.62 -7.57 -2.41
N GLN A 31 -0.14 -8.15 -1.49
CA GLN A 31 -0.51 -7.52 -0.25
C GLN A 31 0.61 -7.74 0.78
N ALA A 32 1.35 -6.68 1.10
CA ALA A 32 2.41 -6.73 2.11
C ALA A 32 1.86 -6.87 3.53
N LYS A 33 2.56 -7.67 4.33
CA LYS A 33 2.36 -7.84 5.77
C LYS A 33 3.47 -7.12 6.52
N PHE A 34 3.12 -6.63 7.71
CA PHE A 34 4.00 -5.87 8.58
C PHE A 34 3.87 -6.37 10.02
N ASN A 35 4.99 -6.47 10.72
CA ASN A 35 5.05 -6.77 12.13
C ASN A 35 6.09 -5.85 12.77
N LEU A 36 5.68 -5.13 13.80
CA LEU A 36 6.52 -4.19 14.55
C LEU A 36 6.38 -4.55 16.04
N PRO A 37 7.25 -5.43 16.56
CA PRO A 37 7.22 -5.90 17.95
C PRO A 37 7.35 -4.78 18.99
N GLU A 38 7.15 -5.13 20.25
CA GLU A 38 7.39 -4.21 21.37
C GLU A 38 8.88 -3.80 21.45
N PRO A 39 9.21 -2.66 22.08
CA PRO A 39 10.58 -2.23 22.31
C PRO A 39 11.49 -3.28 22.97
N VAL A 40 12.76 -3.23 22.61
CA VAL A 40 13.81 -4.06 23.23
C VAL A 40 13.93 -3.78 24.73
N THR A 41 14.26 -4.82 25.49
CA THR A 41 14.55 -4.70 26.92
C THR A 41 15.95 -4.15 27.18
N ALA A 42 16.13 -3.49 28.33
CA ALA A 42 17.46 -3.05 28.76
C ALA A 42 18.39 -4.24 29.03
N GLU A 43 17.85 -5.39 29.45
CA GLU A 43 18.64 -6.61 29.64
C GLU A 43 19.20 -7.14 28.31
N SER A 44 18.40 -7.19 27.23
CA SER A 44 18.86 -7.64 25.91
C SER A 44 19.93 -6.71 25.32
N LEU A 45 19.76 -5.39 25.46
CA LEU A 45 20.79 -4.42 25.04
C LEU A 45 22.10 -4.60 25.83
N ALA A 46 22.01 -4.84 27.14
CA ALA A 46 23.18 -5.09 27.97
C ALA A 46 23.86 -6.44 27.62
N ALA A 47 23.08 -7.47 27.26
CA ALA A 47 23.60 -8.74 26.80
C ALA A 47 24.37 -8.57 25.47
N PHE A 48 23.83 -7.80 24.53
CA PHE A 48 24.51 -7.47 23.28
C PHE A 48 25.84 -6.74 23.53
N GLU A 49 25.85 -5.68 24.35
CA GLU A 49 27.07 -4.93 24.65
C GLU A 49 28.11 -5.81 25.38
N ALA A 50 27.66 -6.76 26.22
CA ALA A 50 28.54 -7.71 26.89
C ALA A 50 29.16 -8.74 25.93
N GLU A 51 28.38 -9.24 24.96
CA GLU A 51 28.83 -10.23 23.99
C GLU A 51 29.88 -9.65 23.03
N PHE A 52 29.57 -8.49 22.42
CA PHE A 52 30.43 -7.92 21.38
C PHE A 52 31.40 -6.84 21.89
N ASN A 53 31.33 -6.50 23.18
CA ASN A 53 32.13 -5.43 23.81
C ASN A 53 32.09 -4.10 23.02
N GLN A 54 30.95 -3.83 22.38
CA GLN A 54 30.70 -2.64 21.58
C GLN A 54 29.21 -2.27 21.64
N LYS A 55 28.92 -0.98 21.62
CA LYS A 55 27.56 -0.46 21.54
C LYS A 55 27.02 -0.51 20.12
N LEU A 56 25.72 -0.67 20.02
CA LEU A 56 24.99 -0.51 18.76
C LEU A 56 25.14 0.93 18.23
N PRO A 57 25.09 1.14 16.90
CA PRO A 57 24.98 2.48 16.31
C PRO A 57 23.76 3.22 16.85
N GLY A 58 23.83 4.54 16.96
CA GLY A 58 22.79 5.33 17.61
C GLY A 58 21.44 5.24 16.90
N GLU A 59 21.45 5.22 15.57
CA GLU A 59 20.24 5.08 14.75
C GLU A 59 19.61 3.69 14.89
N TYR A 60 20.43 2.64 14.92
CA TYR A 60 19.94 1.26 15.04
C TYR A 60 19.46 0.95 16.47
N GLN A 61 20.18 1.42 17.49
CA GLN A 61 19.73 1.32 18.88
C GLN A 61 18.39 2.04 19.08
N THR A 62 18.24 3.25 18.53
CA THR A 62 16.98 3.99 18.55
C THR A 62 15.83 3.17 17.98
N PHE A 63 16.07 2.47 16.87
CA PHE A 63 15.05 1.63 16.25
C PHE A 63 14.63 0.48 17.18
N LEU A 64 15.60 -0.21 17.78
CA LEU A 64 15.35 -1.32 18.71
C LEU A 64 14.61 -0.87 19.98
N GLU A 65 14.92 0.33 20.47
CA GLU A 65 14.18 0.99 21.57
C GLU A 65 12.74 1.37 21.22
N LEU A 66 12.35 1.31 19.94
CA LEU A 66 10.98 1.48 19.49
C LEU A 66 10.33 0.13 19.14
N HIS A 67 11.08 -0.77 18.51
CA HIS A 67 10.63 -2.08 18.01
C HIS A 67 11.82 -3.06 17.99
N ASP A 68 11.73 -4.16 18.76
CA ASP A 68 12.78 -5.19 18.82
C ASP A 68 12.72 -6.12 17.59
N GLY A 69 13.30 -5.64 16.49
CA GLY A 69 13.17 -6.25 15.17
C GLY A 69 11.94 -5.76 14.41
N ALA A 70 11.72 -6.29 13.21
CA ALA A 70 10.53 -6.01 12.40
C ALA A 70 10.43 -6.95 11.20
N ASP A 71 9.19 -7.26 10.80
CA ASP A 71 8.90 -7.83 9.49
C ASP A 71 8.28 -6.72 8.63
N LEU A 72 8.93 -6.34 7.54
CA LEU A 72 8.52 -5.23 6.68
C LEU A 72 8.33 -5.73 5.25
N PHE A 73 7.18 -5.37 4.66
CA PHE A 73 6.85 -5.68 3.28
C PHE A 73 6.79 -7.18 2.95
N ILE A 74 6.46 -8.05 3.91
CA ILE A 74 6.44 -9.49 3.67
C ILE A 74 5.29 -9.87 2.73
N LEU A 75 5.61 -10.52 1.61
CA LEU A 75 4.61 -11.04 0.66
C LEU A 75 4.17 -12.47 1.04
N ASP A 76 3.27 -13.06 0.24
CA ASP A 76 2.72 -14.40 0.52
C ASP A 76 3.73 -15.54 0.34
N ASP A 77 4.83 -15.29 -0.38
CA ASP A 77 6.00 -16.17 -0.50
C ASP A 77 6.88 -16.17 0.76
N GLY A 78 6.62 -15.26 1.71
CA GLY A 78 7.42 -15.08 2.92
C GLY A 78 8.65 -14.19 2.74
N LEU A 79 8.87 -13.62 1.55
CA LEU A 79 10.02 -12.78 1.24
C LEU A 79 9.71 -11.30 1.50
N GLY A 80 10.71 -10.60 2.04
CA GLY A 80 10.69 -9.16 2.25
C GLY A 80 11.88 -8.71 3.09
N LEU A 81 11.71 -7.64 3.86
CA LEU A 81 12.73 -7.13 4.76
C LEU A 81 12.43 -7.60 6.18
N VAL A 82 13.30 -8.45 6.72
CA VAL A 82 13.26 -8.93 8.10
C VAL A 82 14.41 -8.25 8.85
N LEU A 83 14.10 -7.63 9.98
CA LEU A 83 15.07 -7.10 10.93
C LEU A 83 14.99 -7.94 12.19
N HIS A 84 16.13 -8.49 12.60
CA HIS A 84 16.23 -9.36 13.76
C HIS A 84 16.01 -8.59 15.07
N SER A 85 15.35 -9.24 16.03
CA SER A 85 15.41 -8.81 17.43
C SER A 85 16.85 -8.88 17.95
N VAL A 86 17.19 -8.14 19.00
CA VAL A 86 18.57 -8.09 19.51
C VAL A 86 19.12 -9.48 19.86
N ASP A 87 18.29 -10.34 20.45
CA ASP A 87 18.69 -11.71 20.78
C ASP A 87 19.01 -12.53 19.51
N GLN A 88 18.20 -12.36 18.45
CA GLN A 88 18.46 -12.98 17.15
C GLN A 88 19.69 -12.39 16.45
N VAL A 89 20.01 -11.11 16.64
CA VAL A 89 21.26 -10.52 16.11
C VAL A 89 22.46 -11.23 16.74
N ILE A 90 22.43 -11.47 18.06
CA ILE A 90 23.50 -12.20 18.77
C ILE A 90 23.61 -13.62 18.22
N GLU A 91 22.50 -14.35 18.18
CA GLU A 91 22.44 -15.74 17.70
C GLU A 91 22.93 -15.86 16.25
N ALA A 92 22.33 -15.12 15.32
CA ALA A 92 22.67 -15.17 13.91
C ALA A 92 24.12 -14.76 13.63
N THR A 93 24.65 -13.79 14.37
CA THR A 93 26.05 -13.38 14.22
C THR A 93 27.00 -14.47 14.71
N ASN A 94 26.73 -15.07 15.87
CA ASN A 94 27.57 -16.14 16.41
C ASN A 94 27.52 -17.40 15.55
N GLU A 95 26.34 -17.76 15.03
CA GLU A 95 26.20 -18.84 14.05
C GLU A 95 26.96 -18.55 12.77
N ALA A 96 26.88 -17.33 12.23
CA ALA A 96 27.62 -16.94 11.03
C ALA A 96 29.14 -17.03 11.23
N ILE A 97 29.65 -16.73 12.42
CA ILE A 97 31.06 -16.96 12.77
C ILE A 97 31.37 -18.45 12.89
N GLU A 98 30.54 -19.24 13.58
CA GLU A 98 30.74 -20.68 13.78
C GLU A 98 30.74 -21.47 12.46
N TYR A 99 29.87 -21.09 11.53
CA TYR A 99 29.76 -21.71 10.20
C TYR A 99 30.69 -21.10 9.15
N GLU A 100 31.65 -20.25 9.55
CA GLU A 100 32.63 -19.60 8.67
C GLU A 100 32.00 -18.76 7.54
N LEU A 101 30.75 -18.33 7.69
CA LEU A 101 30.11 -17.34 6.80
C LEU A 101 30.75 -15.95 7.01
N ILE A 102 31.05 -15.65 8.27
CA ILE A 102 31.94 -14.57 8.68
C ILE A 102 33.32 -15.18 8.92
N HIS A 103 34.21 -15.04 7.94
CA HIS A 103 35.58 -15.54 8.06
C HIS A 103 36.35 -14.77 9.15
N GLU A 104 37.32 -15.40 9.81
CA GLU A 104 38.06 -14.80 10.94
C GLU A 104 38.76 -13.48 10.56
N ASP A 105 39.25 -13.39 9.32
CA ASP A 105 39.87 -12.18 8.75
C ASP A 105 38.86 -11.07 8.42
N PHE A 106 37.56 -11.39 8.45
CA PHE A 106 36.44 -10.50 8.10
C PHE A 106 35.35 -10.46 9.20
N ASP A 107 35.71 -10.75 10.47
CA ASP A 107 34.82 -10.67 11.65
C ASP A 107 34.52 -9.23 12.08
N HIS A 108 34.00 -8.46 11.14
CA HIS A 108 33.66 -7.07 11.30
C HIS A 108 32.17 -6.83 11.11
N TYR A 109 31.33 -7.86 11.11
CA TYR A 109 29.90 -7.73 10.78
C TYR A 109 28.97 -8.25 11.89
N TRP A 110 27.88 -7.54 12.13
CA TRP A 110 26.71 -8.09 12.80
C TRP A 110 25.65 -8.44 11.76
N VAL A 111 25.06 -9.63 11.88
CA VAL A 111 23.91 -10.06 11.06
C VAL A 111 22.65 -9.52 11.69
N ILE A 112 22.08 -8.47 11.10
CA ILE A 112 20.98 -7.70 11.70
C ILE A 112 19.61 -8.02 11.11
N GLY A 113 19.57 -8.89 10.10
CA GLY A 113 18.35 -9.22 9.40
C GLY A 113 18.62 -9.85 8.05
N GLU A 114 17.57 -9.94 7.26
CA GLU A 114 17.57 -10.55 5.94
C GLU A 114 16.71 -9.70 5.01
N ILE A 115 17.11 -9.66 3.74
CA ILE A 115 16.28 -9.09 2.70
C ILE A 115 16.38 -9.98 1.46
N ASN A 116 15.22 -10.49 1.04
CA ASN A 116 15.10 -11.48 -0.03
C ASN A 116 16.00 -12.70 0.21
N GLU A 117 17.06 -12.86 -0.58
CA GLU A 117 17.97 -14.02 -0.58
C GLU A 117 19.34 -13.70 0.05
N GLY A 118 19.43 -12.66 0.89
CA GLY A 118 20.70 -12.27 1.51
C GLY A 118 20.60 -11.66 2.89
N TYR A 119 21.72 -11.73 3.62
CA TYR A 119 21.89 -11.18 4.94
C TYR A 119 22.10 -9.67 4.89
N LEU A 120 21.44 -8.98 5.82
CA LEU A 120 21.67 -7.57 6.09
C LEU A 120 22.69 -7.41 7.21
N LEU A 121 23.73 -6.61 6.97
CA LEU A 121 24.90 -6.54 7.82
C LEU A 121 25.19 -5.11 8.30
N ILE A 122 25.71 -4.99 9.51
CA ILE A 122 26.36 -3.77 10.01
C ILE A 122 27.86 -4.02 10.16
N ASN A 123 28.69 -3.21 9.52
CA ASN A 123 30.13 -3.23 9.74
C ASN A 123 30.48 -2.57 11.08
N ARG A 124 30.92 -3.38 12.06
CA ARG A 124 31.27 -3.01 13.44
C ARG A 124 32.35 -1.93 13.51
N GLU A 125 33.33 -1.96 12.62
CA GLU A 125 34.43 -0.99 12.63
C GLU A 125 33.97 0.39 12.16
N PHE A 126 33.12 0.43 11.13
CA PHE A 126 32.57 1.69 10.61
C PHE A 126 31.44 2.24 11.47
N ALA A 127 30.69 1.36 12.13
CA ALA A 127 29.63 1.66 13.09
C ALA A 127 30.08 2.38 14.37
N LYS A 128 31.39 2.54 14.60
CA LYS A 128 31.92 3.29 15.76
C LYS A 128 31.55 4.78 15.70
N THR A 129 31.22 5.29 14.51
CA THR A 129 30.79 6.67 14.27
C THR A 129 29.66 6.69 13.25
N GLU A 130 28.77 7.68 13.33
CA GLU A 130 27.73 7.87 12.29
C GLU A 130 28.26 8.60 11.03
N ASP A 131 29.54 8.98 10.99
CA ASP A 131 30.13 9.72 9.86
C ASP A 131 30.51 8.80 8.67
N THR A 132 30.55 7.49 8.90
CA THR A 132 30.96 6.49 7.89
C THR A 132 29.80 5.53 7.61
N PRO A 133 29.35 5.40 6.34
CA PRO A 133 28.41 4.37 5.92
C PRO A 133 28.83 2.97 6.37
N TYR A 134 27.96 2.29 7.12
CA TYR A 134 28.26 0.99 7.73
C TYR A 134 27.29 -0.14 7.36
N MET A 135 26.28 0.12 6.53
CA MET A 135 25.34 -0.92 6.08
C MET A 135 25.87 -1.69 4.87
N TYR A 136 25.79 -3.02 4.97
CA TYR A 136 26.26 -3.99 3.97
C TYR A 136 25.21 -5.07 3.72
N TRP A 137 25.37 -5.78 2.62
CA TRP A 137 24.51 -6.90 2.25
C TRP A 137 25.32 -7.99 1.55
N VAL A 138 24.92 -9.25 1.72
CA VAL A 138 25.55 -10.38 1.05
C VAL A 138 24.53 -11.49 0.79
N PHE A 139 24.64 -12.18 -0.35
CA PHE A 139 23.83 -13.37 -0.65
C PHE A 139 24.07 -14.47 0.39
N HIS A 140 23.04 -15.26 0.70
CA HIS A 140 23.13 -16.36 1.68
C HIS A 140 24.18 -17.42 1.30
N GLU A 141 24.48 -17.58 0.01
CA GLU A 141 25.46 -18.55 -0.50
C GLU A 141 26.91 -18.05 -0.48
N LEU A 142 27.12 -16.76 -0.17
CA LEU A 142 28.45 -16.13 -0.18
C LEU A 142 28.94 -15.85 1.24
N SER A 143 30.24 -15.56 1.35
CA SER A 143 30.86 -15.17 2.62
C SER A 143 30.93 -13.64 2.75
N THR A 144 31.16 -13.12 3.95
CA THR A 144 31.27 -11.66 4.16
C THR A 144 32.49 -11.00 3.51
N GLU A 145 33.42 -11.77 2.93
CA GLU A 145 34.45 -11.22 2.03
C GLU A 145 33.82 -10.58 0.79
N GLU A 146 32.68 -11.12 0.34
CA GLU A 146 31.94 -10.67 -0.83
C GLU A 146 30.77 -9.74 -0.44
N ALA A 147 30.77 -9.19 0.78
CA ALA A 147 29.73 -8.28 1.23
C ALA A 147 29.78 -6.96 0.46
N ASP A 148 28.66 -6.61 -0.17
CA ASP A 148 28.50 -5.39 -0.94
C ASP A 148 28.07 -4.21 -0.04
N PRO A 149 28.68 -3.04 -0.21
CA PRO A 149 28.27 -1.86 0.53
C PRO A 149 26.92 -1.35 0.01
N ILE A 150 25.93 -1.28 0.89
CA ILE A 150 24.69 -0.52 0.62
C ILE A 150 25.02 0.98 0.50
N GLY A 151 26.05 1.43 1.24
CA GLY A 151 26.60 2.78 1.15
C GLY A 151 25.78 3.81 1.92
N GLN A 152 25.09 3.40 2.98
CA GLN A 152 24.31 4.25 3.89
C GLN A 152 24.47 3.80 5.35
N ASN A 153 24.00 4.61 6.30
CA ASN A 153 23.76 4.21 7.70
C ASN A 153 22.33 3.64 7.85
N PHE A 154 22.01 3.10 9.03
CA PHE A 154 20.75 2.42 9.28
C PHE A 154 19.51 3.32 9.04
N GLY A 155 19.54 4.57 9.48
CA GLY A 155 18.40 5.48 9.34
C GLY A 155 18.03 5.77 7.89
N THR A 156 19.03 6.10 7.06
CA THR A 156 18.83 6.29 5.62
C THR A 156 18.45 5.00 4.91
N PHE A 157 19.07 3.87 5.29
CA PHE A 157 18.67 2.55 4.77
C PHE A 157 17.20 2.27 5.04
N LEU A 158 16.72 2.46 6.28
CA LEU A 158 15.33 2.19 6.66
C LEU A 158 14.35 3.07 5.88
N GLU A 159 14.66 4.37 5.75
CA GLU A 159 13.84 5.32 4.98
C GLU A 159 13.74 4.89 3.51
N TYR A 160 14.86 4.55 2.88
CA TYR A 160 14.89 4.14 1.48
C TYR A 160 14.23 2.78 1.25
N SER A 161 14.41 1.83 2.17
CA SER A 161 13.70 0.54 2.16
C SER A 161 12.18 0.74 2.25
N ILE A 162 11.70 1.73 3.00
CA ILE A 162 10.26 2.03 3.07
C ILE A 162 9.75 2.66 1.76
N ILE A 163 10.54 3.58 1.17
CA ILE A 163 10.22 4.21 -0.11
C ILE A 163 10.20 3.17 -1.24
N SER A 164 11.18 2.26 -1.25
CA SER A 164 11.31 1.18 -2.24
C SER A 164 10.38 -0.01 -1.98
N GLN A 165 9.55 0.05 -0.93
CA GLN A 165 8.60 -1.02 -0.58
C GLN A 165 9.28 -2.37 -0.28
N GLY A 166 10.45 -2.30 0.36
CA GLY A 166 11.27 -3.46 0.71
C GLY A 166 12.08 -4.02 -0.45
N GLU A 167 12.22 -3.27 -1.55
CA GLU A 167 13.10 -3.66 -2.66
C GLU A 167 14.55 -3.21 -2.39
N MET A 168 15.52 -3.96 -2.92
CA MET A 168 16.96 -3.71 -2.79
C MET A 168 17.38 -2.44 -3.56
N PHE A 169 17.05 -1.27 -3.01
CA PHE A 169 17.16 0.03 -3.70
C PHE A 169 18.60 0.38 -4.10
N TRP A 170 19.61 -0.20 -3.46
CA TRP A 170 21.02 0.00 -3.82
C TRP A 170 21.35 -0.58 -5.20
N GLU A 171 20.63 -1.62 -5.63
CA GLU A 171 20.71 -2.24 -6.96
C GLU A 171 20.05 -1.41 -8.07
N PHE A 172 19.41 -0.29 -7.73
CA PHE A 172 18.77 0.58 -8.73
C PHE A 172 19.78 1.43 -9.50
N LYS A 173 21.02 1.52 -9.01
CA LYS A 173 22.10 2.26 -9.68
C LYS A 173 22.45 1.69 -11.06
N ASP A 174 22.09 0.43 -11.31
CA ASP A 174 22.34 -0.26 -12.58
C ASP A 174 21.28 -0.01 -13.65
N PHE A 175 20.30 0.87 -13.40
CA PHE A 175 19.49 1.46 -14.47
C PHE A 175 20.30 2.51 -15.25
N ILE A 176 21.45 2.09 -15.79
CA ILE A 176 21.98 2.74 -16.99
C ILE A 176 20.99 2.34 -18.08
N ILE A 177 20.14 3.28 -18.50
CA ILE A 177 19.50 3.18 -19.80
C ILE A 177 20.67 3.20 -20.79
N GLN A 178 21.19 2.04 -21.16
CA GLN A 178 22.08 1.94 -22.30
C GLN A 178 21.25 2.47 -23.47
N THR A 179 21.62 3.64 -23.97
CA THR A 179 20.94 4.29 -25.08
C THR A 179 21.00 3.47 -26.38
N ASP A 180 21.70 2.33 -26.37
CA ASP A 180 22.13 1.62 -27.56
C ASP A 180 21.49 0.22 -27.73
N ASP A 181 20.72 -0.30 -26.76
CA ASP A 181 20.12 -1.65 -26.84
C ASP A 181 18.65 -1.69 -27.28
N TYR A 182 18.05 -0.54 -27.64
CA TYR A 182 16.80 -0.54 -28.40
C TYR A 182 17.10 -0.73 -29.90
N PHE A 183 17.52 -1.94 -30.28
CA PHE A 183 17.16 -2.43 -31.61
C PHE A 183 15.67 -2.69 -31.60
N VAL A 184 14.89 -1.65 -31.90
CA VAL A 184 13.56 -1.82 -32.45
C VAL A 184 13.77 -2.47 -33.81
N GLU A 185 13.71 -3.80 -33.87
CA GLU A 185 13.36 -4.44 -35.15
C GLU A 185 12.08 -3.75 -35.61
N GLU A 186 12.09 -3.19 -36.82
CA GLU A 186 10.90 -2.64 -37.49
C GLU A 186 9.86 -3.75 -37.64
N THR A 187 9.19 -4.04 -36.53
CA THR A 187 8.05 -4.92 -36.45
C THR A 187 6.89 -4.06 -36.92
N THR A 188 6.30 -4.54 -38.02
CA THR A 188 5.02 -4.14 -38.62
C THR A 188 4.17 -3.32 -37.68
N GLU A 189 3.74 -2.13 -38.12
CA GLU A 189 2.81 -1.20 -37.46
C GLU A 189 1.69 -1.91 -36.67
N GLU A 190 2.00 -2.41 -35.48
CA GLU A 190 1.00 -2.70 -34.48
C GLU A 190 0.53 -1.35 -34.00
N LYS A 191 -0.78 -1.12 -34.09
CA LYS A 191 -1.43 0.04 -33.50
C LYS A 191 -1.16 0.01 -32.00
N VAL A 192 -0.06 0.64 -31.58
CA VAL A 192 0.21 0.95 -30.18
C VAL A 192 -0.97 1.79 -29.71
N SER A 193 -1.83 1.19 -28.88
CA SER A 193 -2.93 1.94 -28.27
C SER A 193 -2.31 3.06 -27.46
N HIS A 194 -2.78 4.29 -27.67
CA HIS A 194 -2.30 5.44 -26.91
C HIS A 194 -2.37 5.15 -25.40
N PRO A 195 -1.37 5.60 -24.62
CA PRO A 195 -1.38 5.42 -23.17
C PRO A 195 -2.70 5.93 -22.59
N VAL A 196 -3.43 5.06 -21.89
CA VAL A 196 -4.68 5.41 -21.22
C VAL A 196 -4.33 6.44 -20.15
N THR A 197 -4.85 7.66 -20.29
CA THR A 197 -4.68 8.69 -19.26
C THR A 197 -5.50 8.27 -18.04
N ILE A 198 -4.82 7.98 -16.94
CA ILE A 198 -5.47 7.67 -15.66
C ILE A 198 -5.87 8.99 -14.98
N TRP A 199 -7.16 9.16 -14.74
CA TRP A 199 -7.72 10.31 -14.03
C TRP A 199 -7.92 9.93 -12.56
N PHE A 200 -7.10 10.51 -11.68
CA PHE A 200 -7.33 10.46 -10.25
C PHE A 200 -8.46 11.42 -9.88
N VAL A 201 -9.50 10.89 -9.26
CA VAL A 201 -10.68 11.64 -8.82
C VAL A 201 -10.82 11.46 -7.32
N ASP A 202 -10.61 12.53 -6.55
CA ASP A 202 -10.65 12.48 -5.08
C ASP A 202 -12.00 11.93 -4.56
N ALA A 203 -13.12 12.32 -5.18
CA ALA A 203 -14.45 11.88 -4.78
C ALA A 203 -15.43 11.75 -5.95
N VAL A 204 -16.29 10.74 -5.87
CA VAL A 204 -17.50 10.62 -6.70
C VAL A 204 -18.74 10.51 -5.82
N ARG A 205 -19.75 11.31 -6.15
CA ARG A 205 -21.09 11.23 -5.56
C ARG A 205 -22.06 10.69 -6.59
N VAL A 206 -22.71 9.57 -6.29
CA VAL A 206 -23.76 8.96 -7.09
C VAL A 206 -25.09 9.24 -6.40
N GLU A 207 -26.04 9.80 -7.13
CA GLU A 207 -27.40 10.03 -6.68
C GLU A 207 -28.35 9.17 -7.51
N ILE A 208 -29.03 8.25 -6.84
CA ILE A 208 -30.03 7.33 -7.41
C ILE A 208 -31.40 7.81 -6.96
N GLU A 209 -32.15 8.37 -7.90
CA GLU A 209 -33.54 8.78 -7.69
C GLU A 209 -34.48 7.68 -8.20
N TYR A 210 -35.37 7.25 -7.32
CA TYR A 210 -36.34 6.19 -7.60
C TYR A 210 -37.45 6.69 -8.52
N PRO A 211 -38.07 5.81 -9.33
CA PRO A 211 -39.18 6.22 -10.18
C PRO A 211 -40.39 6.68 -9.37
N VAL A 212 -41.26 7.43 -10.03
CA VAL A 212 -42.52 7.95 -9.46
C VAL A 212 -43.52 6.85 -9.10
N SER A 213 -43.36 5.64 -9.62
CA SER A 213 -44.16 4.47 -9.24
C SER A 213 -43.28 3.23 -9.22
N LYS A 214 -43.68 2.23 -8.43
CA LYS A 214 -43.00 0.92 -8.39
C LYS A 214 -43.01 0.19 -9.73
N ASN A 215 -44.02 0.47 -10.55
CA ASN A 215 -44.13 -0.03 -11.93
C ASN A 215 -43.51 0.92 -12.97
N GLY A 216 -42.86 1.99 -12.51
CA GLY A 216 -42.27 3.04 -13.33
C GLY A 216 -41.15 2.50 -14.23
N SER A 217 -40.86 3.27 -15.28
CA SER A 217 -40.00 2.79 -16.37
C SER A 217 -38.51 2.79 -16.03
N SER A 218 -38.04 3.71 -15.17
CA SER A 218 -36.60 3.91 -14.98
C SER A 218 -36.25 4.70 -13.71
N PHE A 219 -35.12 4.36 -13.11
CA PHE A 219 -34.41 5.16 -12.11
C PHE A 219 -33.65 6.27 -12.80
N THR A 220 -33.43 7.39 -12.11
CA THR A 220 -32.54 8.45 -12.58
C THR A 220 -31.24 8.42 -11.77
N ILE A 221 -30.12 8.28 -12.47
CA ILE A 221 -28.78 8.23 -11.88
C ILE A 221 -28.07 9.51 -12.26
N SER A 222 -27.52 10.22 -11.27
CA SER A 222 -26.64 11.38 -11.47
C SER A 222 -25.30 11.11 -10.79
N MET A 223 -24.20 11.23 -11.53
CA MET A 223 -22.85 11.03 -11.00
C MET A 223 -22.10 12.36 -11.05
N TYR A 224 -21.52 12.74 -9.92
CA TYR A 224 -20.75 13.95 -9.73
C TYR A 224 -19.31 13.55 -9.39
N VAL A 225 -18.33 14.13 -10.07
CA VAL A 225 -16.90 13.82 -9.87
C VAL A 225 -16.14 15.09 -9.52
N GLY A 226 -15.10 14.97 -8.70
CA GLY A 226 -14.21 16.08 -8.38
C GLY A 226 -13.54 15.95 -7.03
N LYS A 227 -13.30 17.08 -6.39
CA LYS A 227 -12.85 17.13 -4.99
C LYS A 227 -14.03 16.94 -4.05
N PHE A 228 -13.78 16.33 -2.90
CA PHE A 228 -14.78 16.16 -1.84
C PHE A 228 -15.48 17.50 -1.54
N GLU A 229 -16.82 17.48 -1.50
CA GLU A 229 -17.71 18.65 -1.33
C GLU A 229 -17.67 19.70 -2.45
N GLN A 230 -16.93 19.45 -3.53
CA GLN A 230 -16.82 20.32 -4.70
C GLN A 230 -17.06 19.53 -6.00
N GLU A 231 -17.84 18.44 -5.94
CA GLU A 231 -18.09 17.57 -7.08
C GLU A 231 -18.97 18.27 -8.13
N LYS A 232 -18.61 18.11 -9.40
CA LYS A 232 -19.38 18.63 -10.53
C LYS A 232 -20.09 17.50 -11.23
N LEU A 233 -21.30 17.76 -11.73
CA LEU A 233 -22.07 16.77 -12.47
C LEU A 233 -21.26 16.31 -13.69
N ALA A 234 -20.92 15.03 -13.70
CA ALA A 234 -20.19 14.38 -14.78
C ALA A 234 -21.16 13.79 -15.79
N MET A 235 -22.16 13.08 -15.29
CA MET A 235 -23.14 12.39 -16.13
C MET A 235 -24.47 12.23 -15.41
N ARG A 236 -25.53 12.16 -16.21
CA ARG A 236 -26.88 11.85 -15.76
C ARG A 236 -27.57 10.97 -16.80
N TYR A 237 -28.14 9.87 -16.36
CA TYR A 237 -28.81 8.92 -17.24
C TYR A 237 -29.94 8.21 -16.52
N ASN A 238 -30.76 7.50 -17.28
CA ASN A 238 -31.85 6.69 -16.74
C ASN A 238 -31.52 5.21 -16.93
N GLU A 239 -31.70 4.41 -15.89
CA GLU A 239 -31.53 2.96 -15.95
C GLU A 239 -32.87 2.25 -15.79
N GLY A 240 -33.02 1.13 -16.49
CA GLY A 240 -34.27 0.38 -16.54
C GLY A 240 -34.70 -0.25 -15.20
N ARG A 241 -35.74 -1.09 -15.25
CA ARG A 241 -36.31 -1.72 -14.05
C ARG A 241 -35.36 -2.73 -13.38
N GLY A 242 -35.47 -2.81 -12.06
CA GLY A 242 -34.73 -3.70 -11.16
C GLY A 242 -33.54 -3.00 -10.53
N PHE A 243 -33.53 -2.87 -9.21
CA PHE A 243 -32.45 -2.16 -8.50
C PHE A 243 -31.08 -2.83 -8.69
N GLU A 244 -31.03 -4.16 -8.81
CA GLU A 244 -29.80 -4.89 -9.15
C GLU A 244 -29.18 -4.39 -10.45
N LYS A 245 -30.00 -4.13 -11.48
CA LYS A 245 -29.53 -3.61 -12.76
C LYS A 245 -29.03 -2.18 -12.64
N VAL A 246 -29.71 -1.36 -11.83
CA VAL A 246 -29.29 0.02 -11.52
C VAL A 246 -27.90 0.02 -10.89
N ILE A 247 -27.71 -0.80 -9.86
CA ILE A 247 -26.43 -0.88 -9.14
C ILE A 247 -25.33 -1.48 -10.01
N GLN A 248 -25.63 -2.48 -10.84
CA GLN A 248 -24.65 -3.01 -11.79
C GLN A 248 -24.24 -1.94 -12.81
N SER A 249 -25.19 -1.16 -13.32
CA SER A 249 -24.90 -0.04 -14.23
C SER A 249 -23.99 1.00 -13.58
N VAL A 250 -24.25 1.37 -12.32
CA VAL A 250 -23.37 2.26 -11.55
C VAL A 250 -21.98 1.64 -11.38
N ARG A 251 -21.90 0.34 -11.07
CA ARG A 251 -20.64 -0.39 -10.91
C ARG A 251 -19.81 -0.38 -12.18
N ASP A 252 -20.43 -0.65 -13.32
CA ASP A 252 -19.76 -0.67 -14.63
C ASP A 252 -19.17 0.71 -14.98
N HIS A 253 -19.88 1.79 -14.64
CA HIS A 253 -19.36 3.15 -14.83
C HIS A 253 -18.22 3.50 -13.87
N LEU A 254 -18.24 2.98 -12.65
CA LEU A 254 -17.18 3.20 -11.68
C LEU A 254 -15.96 2.28 -11.88
N SER A 255 -16.11 1.20 -12.65
CA SER A 255 -15.04 0.23 -12.94
C SER A 255 -14.23 0.57 -14.20
N TYR A 256 -14.52 1.67 -14.89
CA TYR A 256 -13.74 2.07 -16.06
C TYR A 256 -12.28 2.30 -15.67
N GLU A 257 -11.36 1.56 -16.31
CA GLU A 257 -9.91 1.48 -16.01
C GLU A 257 -9.20 2.85 -15.93
N GLN A 258 -9.79 3.89 -16.52
CA GLN A 258 -9.28 5.24 -16.55
C GLN A 258 -9.61 6.08 -15.30
N TYR A 259 -10.40 5.59 -14.34
CA TYR A 259 -10.79 6.33 -13.14
C TYR A 259 -10.42 5.60 -11.85
N HIS A 260 -9.65 6.28 -10.99
CA HIS A 260 -9.44 5.85 -9.60
C HIS A 260 -10.14 6.84 -8.66
N PHE A 261 -11.09 6.32 -7.88
CA PHE A 261 -11.86 7.10 -6.90
C PHE A 261 -11.34 6.82 -5.50
N SER A 262 -10.94 7.85 -4.77
CA SER A 262 -10.55 7.70 -3.35
C SER A 262 -11.76 7.58 -2.43
N SER A 263 -12.87 8.24 -2.75
CA SER A 263 -14.12 8.09 -1.99
C SER A 263 -15.34 8.01 -2.92
N ILE A 264 -16.24 7.08 -2.62
CA ILE A 264 -17.51 6.92 -3.33
C ILE A 264 -18.64 7.16 -2.34
N GLN A 265 -19.53 8.10 -2.65
CA GLN A 265 -20.76 8.33 -1.90
C GLN A 265 -21.96 7.95 -2.76
N VAL A 266 -22.86 7.14 -2.23
CA VAL A 266 -24.09 6.75 -2.93
C VAL A 266 -25.29 7.22 -2.12
N PHE A 267 -26.11 8.08 -2.72
CA PHE A 267 -27.35 8.56 -2.15
C PHE A 267 -28.54 7.95 -2.90
N GLN A 268 -29.47 7.41 -2.15
CA GLN A 268 -30.72 6.86 -2.65
C GLN A 268 -31.86 7.76 -2.17
N THR A 269 -32.74 8.19 -3.07
CA THR A 269 -33.85 9.09 -2.72
C THR A 269 -35.12 8.69 -3.45
N GLU A 270 -36.23 8.60 -2.72
CA GLU A 270 -37.55 8.50 -3.34
C GLU A 270 -37.92 9.79 -4.06
N HIS A 271 -38.60 9.66 -5.19
CA HIS A 271 -39.11 10.82 -5.90
C HIS A 271 -40.07 11.62 -5.00
N SER A 272 -40.06 12.94 -5.16
CA SER A 272 -40.90 13.88 -4.40
C SER A 272 -42.40 13.75 -4.72
N PHE A 273 -42.75 12.89 -5.66
CA PHE A 273 -44.11 12.62 -6.12
C PHE A 273 -44.27 11.13 -6.37
N TRP A 274 -45.47 10.61 -6.12
CA TRP A 274 -45.92 9.27 -6.45
C TRP A 274 -46.97 9.31 -7.53
N ALA A 275 -47.10 8.26 -8.34
CA ALA A 275 -48.24 8.09 -9.22
C ALA A 275 -49.52 7.96 -8.39
N ASN A 276 -50.55 8.70 -8.76
CA ASN A 276 -51.86 8.57 -8.13
C ASN A 276 -52.55 7.31 -8.67
N GLU A 277 -52.77 6.31 -7.81
CA GLU A 277 -53.50 5.10 -8.17
C GLU A 277 -55.03 5.31 -8.12
N ASP A 278 -55.49 6.43 -7.53
CA ASP A 278 -56.91 6.79 -7.48
C ASP A 278 -57.30 7.60 -8.72
N SER A 279 -58.33 7.14 -9.43
CA SER A 279 -58.82 7.67 -10.72
C SER A 279 -59.54 9.03 -10.64
N SER A 280 -59.13 9.91 -9.70
CA SER A 280 -59.83 11.14 -9.32
C SER A 280 -59.28 12.44 -9.93
N GLY A 281 -58.34 12.36 -10.88
CA GLY A 281 -58.07 13.46 -11.82
C GLY A 281 -56.71 14.14 -11.72
N ASP A 282 -55.94 13.95 -10.64
CA ASP A 282 -54.54 14.37 -10.57
C ASP A 282 -53.62 13.14 -10.71
N PRO A 283 -52.74 13.06 -11.72
CA PRO A 283 -51.97 11.85 -11.99
C PRO A 283 -50.82 11.61 -11.00
N LEU A 284 -50.47 12.61 -10.18
CA LEU A 284 -49.36 12.58 -9.24
C LEU A 284 -49.77 13.12 -7.88
N VAL A 285 -49.37 12.44 -6.81
CA VAL A 285 -49.54 12.89 -5.42
C VAL A 285 -48.17 13.24 -4.85
N ARG A 286 -48.07 14.32 -4.07
CA ARG A 286 -46.81 14.70 -3.42
C ARG A 286 -46.42 13.65 -2.38
N ASN A 287 -45.18 13.18 -2.44
CA ASN A 287 -44.59 12.38 -1.37
C ASN A 287 -44.18 13.33 -0.24
N GLU A 288 -44.94 13.34 0.86
CA GLU A 288 -44.68 14.26 1.98
C GLU A 288 -43.43 13.87 2.79
N LYS A 289 -42.97 12.62 2.69
CA LYS A 289 -41.83 12.09 3.45
C LYS A 289 -41.01 11.11 2.59
N PRO A 290 -40.32 11.59 1.55
CA PRO A 290 -39.50 10.73 0.71
C PRO A 290 -38.39 10.07 1.53
N GLN A 291 -38.26 8.76 1.38
CA GLN A 291 -37.15 8.03 1.97
C GLN A 291 -35.82 8.49 1.34
N ARG A 292 -34.79 8.64 2.17
CA ARG A 292 -33.43 8.97 1.73
C ARG A 292 -32.40 8.22 2.56
N GLU A 293 -31.46 7.58 1.87
CA GLU A 293 -30.32 6.91 2.49
C GLU A 293 -29.01 7.33 1.81
N GLY A 294 -27.92 7.31 2.56
CA GLY A 294 -26.59 7.67 2.08
C GLY A 294 -25.57 6.65 2.57
N TYR A 295 -24.71 6.20 1.65
CA TYR A 295 -23.65 5.24 1.88
C TYR A 295 -22.31 5.86 1.49
N ARG A 296 -21.26 5.55 2.25
CA ARG A 296 -19.90 6.00 1.96
C ARG A 296 -18.97 4.80 1.90
N TYR A 297 -18.13 4.80 0.87
CA TYR A 297 -17.17 3.75 0.59
C TYR A 297 -15.78 4.35 0.41
N ASP A 298 -14.78 3.59 0.87
CA ASP A 298 -13.35 3.89 0.71
C ASP A 298 -12.86 3.25 -0.60
N GLY A 299 -13.03 3.98 -1.69
CA GLY A 299 -12.73 3.52 -3.04
C GLY A 299 -13.66 2.44 -3.63
N PHE A 300 -13.34 2.06 -4.88
CA PHE A 300 -14.16 1.16 -5.70
C PHE A 300 -14.32 -0.24 -5.12
N ARG A 301 -13.26 -0.80 -4.51
CA ARG A 301 -13.29 -2.16 -3.97
C ARG A 301 -14.29 -2.29 -2.83
N ALA A 302 -14.29 -1.34 -1.89
CA ALA A 302 -15.27 -1.30 -0.79
C ALA A 302 -16.71 -1.19 -1.30
N PHE A 303 -16.94 -0.38 -2.34
CA PHE A 303 -18.25 -0.29 -3.00
C PHE A 303 -18.65 -1.62 -3.66
N ALA A 304 -17.74 -2.24 -4.42
CA ALA A 304 -18.00 -3.47 -5.16
C ALA A 304 -18.27 -4.69 -4.25
N ASP A 305 -17.64 -4.73 -3.06
CA ASP A 305 -17.81 -5.80 -2.08
C ASP A 305 -19.09 -5.63 -1.25
N GLN A 306 -19.55 -4.39 -1.05
CA GLN A 306 -20.71 -4.05 -0.21
C GLN A 306 -21.71 -3.16 -0.94
N LEU A 307 -22.29 -3.70 -2.00
CA LEU A 307 -23.29 -2.99 -2.79
C LEU A 307 -24.48 -2.53 -1.92
N PRO A 308 -24.97 -1.30 -2.13
CA PRO A 308 -26.12 -0.79 -1.38
C PRO A 308 -27.35 -1.63 -1.70
N ARG A 309 -28.27 -1.72 -0.74
CA ARG A 309 -29.58 -2.39 -0.92
C ARG A 309 -30.64 -1.37 -1.34
N PRO A 310 -31.74 -1.79 -1.98
CA PRO A 310 -32.82 -0.88 -2.30
C PRO A 310 -33.46 -0.30 -1.03
N LEU A 311 -34.07 0.88 -1.16
CA LEU A 311 -34.83 1.51 -0.08
C LEU A 311 -35.97 0.58 0.38
N PRO A 312 -36.32 0.57 1.68
CA PRO A 312 -37.40 -0.26 2.20
C PRO A 312 -38.68 -0.17 1.37
N GLY A 313 -39.16 -1.33 0.88
CA GLY A 313 -40.36 -1.44 0.07
C GLY A 313 -40.14 -1.35 -1.45
N TRP A 314 -38.90 -1.22 -1.91
CA TRP A 314 -38.49 -1.29 -3.30
C TRP A 314 -37.72 -2.58 -3.61
N GLU A 315 -37.80 -3.04 -4.87
CA GLU A 315 -37.14 -4.25 -5.39
C GLU A 315 -36.19 -3.91 -6.55
#